data_AF-A0A2G2XPD1-F1
#
_entry.id   AF-A0A2G2XPD1-F1
#
_cell.length_a   1.000
_cell.length_b   1.000
_cell.length_c   1.000
_cell.angle_alpha   90.00
_cell.angle_beta   90.00
_cell.angle_gamma   90.00
#
_symmetry.space_group_name_H-M   'P 1'
#
loop_
_entity.id
_entity.type
_entity.pdbx_description
1 polymer ?
#
loop_
_entity_poly.entity_id
_entity_poly.type
_entity_poly.pdbx_seq_one_letter_code
_entity_poly.pdbx_strand_id
1 'polypeptide(L)'
;MKKKSTKNFREYAIRWREQAARVKPPMKESKIVEVFIQAPDEKYYQYLLPASVKPFIEVLKIGEMIEDGIKIGHIGHSIEDCRYLKREIEKMIQDKSIMVQNINSGKSSSHADVQTSG
;
A
#
# COMPACT_ATOMS: atom_id res chain seq x y z
N MET A 1 -17.25 -27.81 -0.86
CA MET A 1 -15.88 -27.71 -0.31
C MET A 1 -15.34 -26.31 -0.57
N LYS A 2 -15.27 -25.43 0.44
CA LYS A 2 -14.60 -24.13 0.32
C LYS A 2 -13.11 -24.34 0.59
N LYS A 3 -12.25 -24.19 -0.43
CA LYS A 3 -10.84 -24.61 -0.39
C LYS A 3 -9.90 -23.41 -0.19
N LYS A 4 -9.21 -23.43 0.95
CA LYS A 4 -7.95 -22.76 1.36
C LYS A 4 -7.66 -21.36 0.81
N SER A 5 -7.85 -20.35 1.66
CA SER A 5 -7.43 -18.95 1.51
C SER A 5 -5.90 -18.74 1.70
N THR A 6 -5.06 -19.64 1.18
CA THR A 6 -3.59 -19.59 1.34
C THR A 6 -2.90 -19.76 -0.01
N LYS A 7 -3.27 -18.95 -1.00
CA LYS A 7 -2.43 -18.76 -2.19
C LYS A 7 -1.88 -17.35 -2.12
N ASN A 8 -0.57 -17.24 -2.02
CA ASN A 8 0.09 -15.95 -2.18
C ASN A 8 0.04 -15.52 -3.65
N PHE A 9 0.19 -14.23 -3.89
CA PHE A 9 0.09 -13.60 -5.20
C PHE A 9 0.96 -14.29 -6.26
N ARG A 10 2.17 -14.70 -5.87
CA ARG A 10 3.13 -15.36 -6.76
C ARG A 10 2.61 -16.70 -7.30
N GLU A 11 2.03 -17.55 -6.44
CA GLU A 11 1.44 -18.82 -6.87
C GLU A 11 0.26 -18.61 -7.82
N TYR A 12 -0.55 -17.57 -7.58
CA TYR A 12 -1.62 -17.18 -8.49
C TYR A 12 -1.04 -16.79 -9.86
N ALA A 13 -0.03 -15.92 -9.89
CA ALA A 13 0.57 -15.42 -11.11
C ALA A 13 1.22 -16.53 -11.97
N ILE A 14 1.89 -17.49 -11.35
CA ILE A 14 2.47 -18.65 -12.04
C ILE A 14 1.38 -19.46 -12.75
N ARG A 15 0.32 -19.84 -12.02
CA ARG A 15 -0.78 -20.65 -12.58
C ARG A 15 -1.54 -19.90 -13.67
N TRP A 16 -1.67 -18.59 -13.53
CA TRP A 16 -2.28 -17.75 -14.54
C TRP A 16 -1.46 -17.77 -15.83
N ARG A 17 -0.13 -17.63 -15.71
CA ARG A 17 0.78 -17.66 -16.86
C ARG A 17 0.81 -19.02 -17.55
N GLU A 18 0.78 -20.10 -16.78
CA GLU A 18 0.65 -21.47 -17.31
C GLU A 18 -0.63 -21.63 -18.13
N GLN A 19 -1.76 -21.08 -17.67
CA GLN A 19 -3.01 -21.15 -18.41
C GLN A 19 -2.99 -20.28 -19.67
N ALA A 20 -2.40 -19.08 -19.61
CA ALA A 20 -2.23 -18.22 -20.77
C ALA A 20 -1.37 -18.86 -21.86
N ALA A 21 -0.34 -19.62 -21.49
CA ALA A 21 0.52 -20.36 -22.42
C ALA A 21 -0.22 -21.46 -23.21
N ARG A 22 -1.42 -21.89 -22.75
CA ARG A 22 -2.24 -22.92 -23.42
C ARG A 22 -3.18 -22.34 -24.48
N VAL A 23 -3.35 -21.01 -24.54
CA VAL A 23 -4.25 -20.35 -25.49
C VAL A 23 -3.67 -20.40 -26.90
N LYS A 24 -4.54 -20.66 -27.90
CA LYS A 24 -4.19 -20.62 -29.32
C LYS A 24 -5.12 -19.65 -30.07
N PRO A 25 -4.58 -18.74 -30.91
CA PRO A 25 -3.14 -18.49 -31.10
C PRO A 25 -2.48 -17.88 -29.85
N PRO A 26 -1.14 -17.96 -29.71
CA PRO A 26 -0.43 -17.36 -28.58
C PRO A 26 -0.76 -15.86 -28.44
N MET A 27 -1.07 -15.43 -27.23
CA MET A 27 -1.34 -14.03 -26.93
C MET A 27 -0.05 -13.22 -26.84
N LYS A 28 -0.09 -11.95 -27.29
CA LYS A 28 1.00 -11.00 -27.07
C LYS A 28 1.16 -10.70 -25.58
N GLU A 29 2.39 -10.45 -25.13
CA GLU A 29 2.68 -10.16 -23.72
C GLU A 29 1.87 -8.98 -23.17
N SER A 30 1.71 -7.91 -23.94
CA SER A 30 0.87 -6.76 -23.54
C SER A 30 -0.57 -7.18 -23.23
N LYS A 31 -1.14 -8.08 -24.02
CA LYS A 31 -2.49 -8.59 -23.79
C LYS A 31 -2.55 -9.56 -22.59
N ILE A 32 -1.49 -10.35 -22.39
CA ILE A 32 -1.35 -11.20 -21.20
C ILE A 32 -1.35 -10.34 -19.94
N VAL A 33 -0.57 -9.26 -19.91
CA VAL A 33 -0.50 -8.32 -18.79
C VAL A 33 -1.83 -7.61 -18.54
N GLU A 34 -2.46 -7.10 -19.60
CA GLU A 34 -3.77 -6.42 -19.52
C GLU A 34 -4.83 -7.33 -18.87
N VAL A 35 -4.98 -8.56 -19.35
CA VAL A 35 -5.97 -9.52 -18.82
C VAL A 35 -5.55 -10.01 -17.43
N PHE A 36 -4.25 -10.17 -17.17
CA PHE A 36 -3.75 -10.54 -15.85
C PHE A 36 -4.08 -9.48 -14.79
N ILE A 37 -4.01 -8.18 -15.10
CA ILE A 37 -4.30 -7.11 -14.14
C ILE A 37 -5.80 -7.03 -13.80
N GLN A 38 -6.67 -7.40 -14.74
CA GLN A 38 -8.12 -7.39 -14.56
C GLN A 38 -8.66 -8.61 -13.79
N ALA A 39 -7.90 -9.71 -13.71
CA ALA A 39 -8.35 -10.97 -13.13
C ALA A 39 -8.29 -11.08 -11.58
N PRO A 40 -7.34 -10.45 -10.86
CA PRO A 40 -7.31 -10.43 -9.41
C PRO A 40 -8.49 -9.65 -8.80
N ASP A 41 -8.68 -9.83 -7.50
CA ASP A 41 -9.62 -9.07 -6.66
C ASP A 41 -9.44 -7.56 -6.88
N GLU A 42 -10.56 -6.81 -6.87
CA GLU A 42 -10.62 -5.35 -7.11
C GLU A 42 -9.59 -4.59 -6.28
N LYS A 43 -9.30 -5.07 -5.07
CA LYS A 43 -8.28 -4.51 -4.18
C LYS A 43 -6.88 -4.44 -4.80
N TYR A 44 -6.55 -5.26 -5.80
CA TYR A 44 -5.26 -5.20 -6.51
C TYR A 44 -5.33 -4.36 -7.79
N TYR A 45 -6.51 -4.23 -8.41
CA TYR A 45 -6.66 -3.61 -9.72
C TYR A 45 -6.13 -2.17 -9.72
N GLN A 46 -6.57 -1.35 -8.76
CA GLN A 46 -6.14 0.05 -8.66
C GLN A 46 -4.62 0.22 -8.47
N TYR A 47 -3.97 -0.75 -7.82
CA TYR A 47 -2.53 -0.70 -7.55
C TYR A 47 -1.70 -1.31 -8.68
N LEU A 48 -2.26 -2.25 -9.44
CA LEU A 48 -1.60 -2.89 -10.58
C LEU A 48 -1.83 -2.15 -11.91
N LEU A 49 -2.90 -1.38 -12.03
CA LEU A 49 -3.24 -0.64 -13.26
C LEU A 49 -2.09 0.23 -13.80
N PRO A 50 -1.31 0.96 -12.97
CA PRO A 50 -0.14 1.71 -13.45
C PRO A 50 0.96 0.82 -14.06
N ALA A 51 0.99 -0.48 -13.73
CA ALA A 51 1.94 -1.45 -14.25
C ALA A 51 1.47 -2.13 -15.56
N SER A 52 0.34 -1.73 -16.13
CA SER A 52 -0.24 -2.37 -17.34
C SER A 52 0.64 -2.30 -18.59
N VAL A 53 1.57 -1.35 -18.65
CA VAL A 53 2.53 -1.20 -19.74
C VAL A 53 3.88 -1.89 -19.46
N LYS A 54 4.00 -2.56 -18.31
CA LYS A 54 5.23 -3.20 -17.86
C LYS A 54 5.32 -4.66 -18.30
N PRO A 55 6.53 -5.23 -18.45
CA PRO A 55 6.67 -6.66 -18.70
C PRO A 55 6.11 -7.47 -17.52
N PHE A 56 5.65 -8.70 -17.79
CA PHE A 56 4.94 -9.52 -16.79
C PHE A 56 5.76 -9.71 -15.49
N ILE A 57 7.08 -9.77 -15.60
CA ILE A 57 7.97 -9.92 -14.45
C ILE A 57 7.99 -8.70 -13.51
N GLU A 58 7.85 -7.49 -14.05
CA GLU A 58 7.72 -6.27 -13.23
C GLU A 58 6.36 -6.23 -12.53
N VAL A 59 5.30 -6.61 -13.25
CA VAL A 59 3.94 -6.71 -12.67
C VAL A 59 3.90 -7.71 -11.52
N LEU A 60 4.60 -8.84 -11.65
CA LEU A 60 4.71 -9.84 -10.59
C LEU A 60 5.35 -9.27 -9.32
N LYS A 61 6.49 -8.57 -9.46
CA LYS A 61 7.18 -7.93 -8.32
C LYS A 61 6.29 -6.89 -7.63
N ILE A 62 5.61 -6.05 -8.42
CA ILE A 62 4.71 -5.03 -7.89
C ILE A 62 3.55 -5.69 -7.13
N GLY A 63 2.99 -6.78 -7.66
CA GLY A 63 1.94 -7.53 -6.98
C GLY A 63 2.36 -8.19 -5.66
N GLU A 64 3.61 -8.69 -5.57
CA GLU A 64 4.19 -9.17 -4.31
C GLU A 64 4.31 -8.03 -3.29
N MET A 65 4.82 -6.86 -3.70
CA MET A 65 4.90 -5.67 -2.83
C MET A 65 3.53 -5.20 -2.35
N ILE A 66 2.50 -5.25 -3.22
CA ILE A 66 1.14 -4.89 -2.85
C ILE A 66 0.59 -5.89 -1.81
N GLU A 67 0.79 -7.18 -2.04
CA GLU A 67 0.35 -8.21 -1.09
C GLU A 67 0.98 -8.01 0.30
N ASP A 68 2.27 -7.69 0.36
CA ASP A 68 2.95 -7.42 1.62
C ASP A 68 2.49 -6.12 2.28
N GLY A 69 2.26 -5.05 1.50
CA GLY A 69 1.68 -3.82 2.00
C GLY A 69 0.25 -3.99 2.54
N ILE A 70 -0.55 -4.89 1.95
CA ILE A 70 -1.88 -5.26 2.48
C ILE A 70 -1.73 -6.03 3.79
N LYS A 71 -0.83 -7.01 3.87
CA LYS A 71 -0.60 -7.81 5.10
C LYS A 71 -0.16 -6.93 6.27
N ILE A 72 0.65 -5.91 6.02
CA ILE A 72 1.18 -4.99 7.05
C ILE A 72 0.16 -3.87 7.37
N GLY A 73 -0.92 -3.73 6.60
CA GLY A 73 -1.91 -2.67 6.79
C GLY A 73 -1.43 -1.29 6.30
N HIS A 74 -0.50 -1.24 5.36
CA HIS A 74 -0.11 0.02 4.70
C HIS A 74 -0.94 0.30 3.45
N ILE A 75 -1.52 -0.73 2.85
CA ILE A 75 -2.32 -0.66 1.62
C ILE A 75 -3.73 -1.17 1.93
N GLY A 76 -4.76 -0.43 1.53
CA GLY A 76 -6.16 -0.79 1.74
C GLY A 76 -6.88 -0.02 2.85
N HIS A 77 -6.19 0.85 3.61
CA HIS A 77 -6.88 1.89 4.38
C HIS A 77 -7.45 2.91 3.40
N SER A 78 -8.75 3.16 3.46
CA SER A 78 -9.36 4.10 2.54
C SER A 78 -8.90 5.52 2.91
N ILE A 79 -8.67 6.37 1.90
CA ILE A 79 -8.50 7.82 2.14
C ILE A 79 -9.70 8.35 2.92
N GLU A 80 -10.87 7.74 2.74
CA GLU A 80 -12.10 8.01 3.45
C GLU A 80 -12.01 7.67 4.95
N ASP A 81 -11.28 6.62 5.35
CA ASP A 81 -11.09 6.22 6.75
C ASP A 81 -10.19 7.22 7.47
N CYS A 82 -9.10 7.63 6.80
CA CYS A 82 -8.25 8.72 7.30
C CYS A 82 -9.01 10.05 7.35
N ARG A 83 -9.87 10.33 6.36
CA ARG A 83 -10.69 11.55 6.30
C ARG A 83 -11.77 11.54 7.38
N TYR A 84 -12.39 10.41 7.64
CA TYR A 84 -13.37 10.22 8.71
C TYR A 84 -12.70 10.39 10.07
N LEU A 85 -11.58 9.70 10.31
CA LEU A 85 -10.80 9.83 11.53
C LEU A 85 -10.38 11.28 11.78
N LYS A 86 -9.92 11.98 10.73
CA LYS A 86 -9.58 13.40 10.81
C LYS A 86 -10.78 14.26 11.22
N ARG A 87 -11.95 14.08 10.58
CA ARG A 87 -13.18 14.82 10.93
C ARG A 87 -13.62 14.54 12.38
N GLU A 88 -13.51 13.29 12.82
CA GLU A 88 -13.92 12.92 14.17
C GLU A 88 -12.98 13.53 15.22
N ILE A 89 -11.66 13.52 14.97
CA ILE A 89 -10.68 14.21 15.82
C ILE A 89 -10.95 15.72 15.85
N GLU A 90 -11.23 16.35 14.70
CA GLU A 90 -11.57 17.78 14.63
C GLU A 90 -12.82 18.10 15.46
N LYS A 91 -13.86 17.26 15.40
CA LYS A 91 -15.05 17.38 16.26
C LYS A 91 -14.72 17.24 17.73
N MET A 92 -13.96 16.22 18.11
CA MET A 92 -13.60 16.00 19.52
C MET A 92 -12.76 17.16 20.09
N ILE A 93 -11.96 17.82 19.26
CA ILE A 93 -11.25 19.06 19.62
C ILE A 93 -12.23 20.22 19.81
N GLN A 94 -13.18 20.42 18.89
CA GLN A 94 -14.20 21.47 18.97
C GLN A 94 -15.11 21.31 20.20
N ASP A 95 -15.53 20.07 20.47
CA ASP A 95 -16.35 19.71 21.61
C ASP A 95 -15.57 19.75 22.93
N LYS A 96 -14.27 20.11 22.89
CA LYS A 96 -13.34 20.15 24.03
C LYS A 96 -13.23 18.82 24.78
N SER A 97 -13.64 17.72 24.14
CA SER A 97 -13.50 16.37 24.68
C SER A 97 -12.04 15.91 24.67
N ILE A 98 -11.21 16.48 23.78
CA ILE A 98 -9.77 16.29 23.72
C ILE A 98 -9.08 17.66 23.66
N MET A 99 -8.02 17.84 24.46
CA MET A 99 -7.18 19.04 24.46
C MET A 99 -5.85 18.74 23.79
N VAL A 100 -5.49 19.49 22.74
CA VAL A 100 -4.21 19.34 22.05
C VAL A 100 -3.12 20.05 22.86
N GLN A 101 -2.11 19.30 23.30
CA GLN A 101 -0.94 19.88 23.96
C GLN A 101 0.08 20.30 22.92
N ASN A 102 0.48 21.57 22.93
CA ASN A 102 1.54 22.08 22.07
C ASN A 102 2.89 21.66 22.66
N ILE A 103 3.49 20.61 22.10
CA ILE A 103 4.85 20.19 22.45
C ILE A 103 5.79 21.12 21.71
N ASN A 104 6.03 22.30 22.27
CA ASN A 104 7.09 23.18 21.80
C ASN A 104 8.39 22.38 21.77
N SER A 105 8.95 22.17 20.58
CA SER A 105 10.24 21.49 20.40
C SER A 105 11.28 22.17 21.29
N GLY A 106 11.74 21.48 22.32
CA GLY A 106 12.71 22.01 23.28
C GLY A 106 14.04 22.33 22.59
N LYS A 107 14.24 23.58 22.18
CA LYS A 107 15.57 24.17 22.10
C LYS A 107 15.98 24.48 23.54
N SER A 108 16.56 23.52 24.24
CA SER A 108 17.36 23.82 25.43
C SER A 108 18.66 24.45 24.94
N SER A 109 18.69 25.77 24.85
CA SER A 109 19.95 26.52 24.78
C SER A 109 20.57 26.48 26.17
N SER A 110 21.58 25.65 26.36
CA SER A 110 22.49 25.75 27.49
C SER A 110 23.78 26.40 26.97
N HIS A 111 23.86 27.72 27.04
CA HIS A 111 25.14 28.40 27.03
C HIS A 111 25.59 28.46 28.49
N ALA A 112 26.53 27.59 28.88
CA ALA A 112 27.21 27.74 30.16
C ALA A 112 28.28 28.82 30.01
N ASP A 113 28.20 29.83 30.86
CA ASP A 113 29.20 30.88 31.04
C ASP A 113 30.51 30.27 31.52
N VAL A 114 31.61 30.49 30.78
CA VAL A 114 32.97 30.28 31.28
C VAL A 114 33.46 31.63 31.79
N GLN A 115 33.47 31.79 33.12
CA GLN A 115 34.17 32.88 33.78
C GLN A 115 35.69 32.62 33.71
N THR A 116 36.41 33.49 33.01
CA THR A 116 37.87 33.59 33.11
C THR A 116 38.20 34.53 34.26
N SER A 117 38.71 33.98 35.36
CA SER A 117 39.39 34.78 36.39
C SER A 117 40.89 34.75 36.11
N GLY A 118 41.51 35.94 36.21
CA GLY A 118 42.90 36.21 35.83
C GLY A 118 43.98 35.70 36.77
#